data_AF-A0A7X6SP99-F1
#
_entry.id   AF-A0A7X6SP99-F1
#
_cell.length_a   1.000
_cell.length_b   1.000
_cell.length_c   1.000
_cell.angle_alpha   90.00
_cell.angle_beta   90.00
_cell.angle_gamma   90.00
#
_symmetry.space_group_name_H-M   'P 1'
#
loop_
_entity.id
_entity.type
_entity.pdbx_description
1 polymer ?
#
loop_
_entity_poly.entity_id
_entity_poly.type
_entity_poly.pdbx_seq_one_letter_code
_entity_poly.pdbx_strand_id
1 'polypeptide(L)'
;LLLAYMDAILVGTIWLTNDYRRLYIHHMAVLPEFQKQGIGRSLLQEAIQIADKQGLQAKLEVQSDNAAALNLYRSMGFKVLDGYLVMIRRN
;
A
#
# COMPACT_ATOMS: atom_id res chain seq x y z
N LEU A 1 10.48 4.05 3.42
CA LEU A 1 10.12 2.75 4.04
C LEU A 1 9.30 3.07 5.28
N LEU A 2 8.14 2.43 5.44
CA LEU A 2 7.35 2.50 6.67
C LEU A 2 7.39 1.14 7.36
N LEU A 3 7.51 1.15 8.69
CA LEU A 3 7.60 -0.02 9.53
C LEU A 3 6.58 0.11 10.67
N ALA A 4 5.86 -0.96 10.96
CA ALA A 4 4.96 -1.06 12.11
C ALA A 4 5.57 -2.00 13.15
N TYR A 5 5.62 -1.55 14.39
CA TYR A 5 6.14 -2.32 15.52
C TYR A 5 5.04 -2.57 16.57
N MET A 6 5.04 -3.76 17.16
CA MET A 6 4.28 -4.14 18.36
C MET A 6 5.28 -4.63 19.39
N ASP A 7 5.40 -3.97 20.55
CA ASP A 7 6.31 -4.36 21.64
C ASP A 7 7.72 -4.77 21.17
N ALA A 8 8.31 -3.94 20.28
CA ALA A 8 9.62 -4.11 19.61
C ALA A 8 9.70 -5.17 18.49
N ILE A 9 8.64 -5.91 18.20
CA ILE A 9 8.58 -6.84 17.06
C ILE A 9 8.16 -6.06 15.80
N LEU A 10 8.91 -6.22 14.71
CA LEU A 10 8.51 -5.71 13.39
C LEU A 10 7.35 -6.56 12.85
N VAL A 11 6.16 -5.98 12.75
CA VAL A 11 4.93 -6.70 12.40
C VAL A 11 4.35 -6.32 11.04
N GLY A 12 4.81 -5.23 10.43
CA GLY A 12 4.34 -4.83 9.11
C GLY A 12 5.23 -3.81 8.43
N THR A 13 5.12 -3.73 7.11
CA THR A 13 5.95 -2.85 6.28
C THR A 13 5.19 -2.28 5.09
N ILE A 14 5.63 -1.12 4.60
CA ILE A 14 5.34 -0.61 3.26
C ILE A 14 6.63 -0.03 2.67
N TRP A 15 7.01 -0.45 1.46
CA TRP A 15 8.06 0.21 0.71
C TRP A 15 7.47 1.29 -0.20
N LEU A 16 7.98 2.52 -0.07
CA LEU A 16 7.53 3.67 -0.83
C LEU A 16 8.62 4.13 -1.80
N THR A 17 8.24 4.41 -3.05
CA THR A 17 9.03 5.16 -4.04
C THR A 17 8.17 6.24 -4.66
N ASN A 18 8.75 7.20 -5.39
CA ASN A 18 7.96 8.19 -6.14
C ASN A 18 8.60 8.53 -7.48
N ASP A 19 7.78 9.03 -8.41
CA ASP A 19 8.20 9.54 -9.72
C ASP A 19 7.96 11.06 -9.87
N TYR A 20 7.91 11.79 -8.74
CA TYR A 20 7.50 13.21 -8.64
C TYR A 20 6.05 13.54 -9.03
N ARG A 21 5.28 12.56 -9.51
CA ARG A 21 3.83 12.71 -9.75
C ARG A 21 3.01 11.80 -8.83
N ARG A 22 3.54 10.62 -8.51
CA ARG A 22 2.88 9.57 -7.76
C ARG A 22 3.80 9.00 -6.71
N LEU A 23 3.23 8.70 -5.56
CA LEU A 23 3.85 7.84 -4.55
C LEU A 23 3.40 6.40 -4.81
N TYR A 24 4.34 5.52 -5.09
CA TYR A 24 4.09 4.10 -5.29
C TYR A 24 4.21 3.35 -3.96
N ILE A 25 3.18 2.57 -3.65
CA ILE A 25 3.07 1.73 -2.47
C ILE A 25 3.38 0.29 -2.90
N HIS A 26 4.54 -0.19 -2.51
CA HIS A 26 5.06 -1.52 -2.84
C HIS A 26 5.14 -2.41 -1.60
N HIS A 27 5.05 -3.72 -1.84
CA HIS A 27 5.36 -4.77 -0.86
C HIS A 27 4.74 -4.53 0.52
N MET A 28 3.48 -4.06 0.54
CA MET A 28 2.74 -3.91 1.78
C MET A 28 2.45 -5.28 2.39
N ALA A 29 2.85 -5.47 3.65
CA ALA A 29 2.64 -6.72 4.36
C ALA A 29 2.44 -6.48 5.86
N VAL A 30 1.65 -7.36 6.48
CA VAL A 30 1.50 -7.50 7.93
C VAL A 30 1.61 -8.99 8.26
N LEU A 31 2.40 -9.33 9.27
CA LEU A 31 2.58 -10.70 9.74
C LEU A 31 1.20 -11.35 10.03
N PRO A 32 0.94 -12.61 9.61
CA PRO A 32 -0.38 -13.24 9.70
C PRO A 32 -1.06 -13.14 11.08
N GLU A 33 -0.30 -13.36 12.14
CA GLU A 33 -0.74 -13.33 13.54
C GLU A 33 -1.09 -11.91 14.04
N PHE A 34 -0.67 -10.88 13.32
CA PHE A 34 -0.94 -9.47 13.60
C PHE A 34 -1.98 -8.84 12.63
N GLN A 35 -2.54 -9.63 11.71
CA GLN A 35 -3.56 -9.13 10.77
C GLN A 35 -4.91 -8.87 11.45
N LYS A 36 -5.78 -8.12 10.76
CA LYS A 36 -7.13 -7.73 11.23
C LYS A 36 -7.16 -6.88 12.52
N GLN A 37 -6.01 -6.35 12.94
CA GLN A 37 -5.87 -5.45 14.09
C GLN A 37 -5.73 -3.97 13.69
N GLY A 38 -6.02 -3.62 12.43
CA GLY A 38 -5.92 -2.25 11.93
C GLY A 38 -4.51 -1.80 11.50
N ILE A 39 -3.47 -2.61 11.71
CA ILE A 39 -2.07 -2.28 11.37
C ILE A 39 -1.90 -1.91 9.90
N GLY A 40 -2.45 -2.72 8.99
CA GLY A 40 -2.38 -2.43 7.55
C GLY A 40 -3.06 -1.10 7.19
N ARG A 41 -4.21 -0.79 7.82
CA ARG A 41 -4.87 0.51 7.65
C ARG A 41 -3.98 1.65 8.14
N SER A 42 -3.36 1.50 9.30
CA SER A 42 -2.46 2.53 9.85
C SER A 42 -1.27 2.79 8.92
N LEU A 43 -0.59 1.74 8.46
CA LEU A 43 0.53 1.87 7.52
C LEU A 43 0.10 2.56 6.23
N LEU A 44 -1.04 2.17 5.67
CA LEU A 44 -1.56 2.74 4.44
C LEU A 44 -1.98 4.20 4.61
N GLN A 45 -2.58 4.55 5.75
CA GLN A 45 -2.95 5.92 6.08
C GLN A 45 -1.71 6.83 6.15
N GLU A 46 -0.62 6.36 6.77
CA GLU A 46 0.65 7.09 6.78
C GLU A 46 1.22 7.27 5.36
N ALA A 47 1.16 6.23 4.52
CA ALA A 47 1.58 6.35 3.13
C ALA A 47 0.76 7.40 2.34
N ILE A 48 -0.56 7.44 2.52
CA ILE A 48 -1.44 8.44 1.89
C ILE A 48 -1.09 9.85 2.40
N GLN A 49 -0.91 10.03 3.71
CA GLN A 49 -0.53 11.34 4.27
C GLN A 49 0.81 11.84 3.73
N ILE A 50 1.77 10.93 3.52
CA ILE A 50 3.06 11.28 2.89
C ILE A 50 2.84 11.74 1.45
N ALA A 51 1.99 11.06 0.68
CA ALA A 51 1.65 11.46 -0.68
C ALA A 51 0.98 12.85 -0.70
N ASP A 52 -0.01 13.08 0.16
CA ASP A 52 -0.74 14.34 0.25
C ASP A 52 0.17 15.52 0.62
N LYS A 53 1.05 15.34 1.61
CA LYS A 53 2.03 16.37 2.02
C LYS A 53 3.00 16.74 0.90
N GLN A 54 3.26 15.82 -0.02
CA GLN A 54 4.14 16.04 -1.18
C GLN A 54 3.38 16.46 -2.44
N GLY A 55 2.04 16.57 -2.39
CA GLY A 55 1.22 16.85 -3.56
C GLY A 55 1.23 15.71 -4.61
N LEU A 56 1.49 14.47 -4.18
CA LEU A 56 1.59 13.29 -5.03
C LEU A 56 0.31 12.46 -4.98
N GLN A 57 -0.01 11.77 -6.09
CA GLN A 57 -1.09 10.79 -6.09
C GLN A 57 -0.60 9.44 -5.54
N ALA A 58 -1.28 8.86 -4.55
CA ALA A 58 -0.98 7.50 -4.10
C ALA A 58 -1.38 6.47 -5.17
N LYS A 59 -0.48 5.55 -5.51
CA LYS A 59 -0.70 4.47 -6.48
C LYS A 59 -0.19 3.13 -5.94
N LEU A 60 -0.94 2.07 -6.21
CA LEU A 60 -0.57 0.70 -5.88
C LEU A 60 -1.04 -0.27 -6.96
N GLU A 61 -0.47 -1.47 -6.96
CA GLU A 61 -0.92 -2.60 -7.75
C GLU A 61 -1.33 -3.74 -6.80
N VAL A 62 -2.39 -4.46 -7.15
CA VAL A 62 -2.95 -5.52 -6.33
C VAL A 62 -3.49 -6.63 -7.21
N GLN A 63 -3.29 -7.88 -6.80
CA GLN A 63 -3.88 -9.03 -7.50
C GLN A 63 -5.39 -9.03 -7.32
N SER A 64 -6.13 -9.37 -8.38
CA SER A 64 -7.59 -9.30 -8.42
C SER A 64 -8.28 -10.29 -7.47
N ASP A 65 -7.60 -11.37 -7.07
CA ASP A 65 -8.07 -12.38 -6.13
C ASP A 65 -7.78 -12.03 -4.66
N ASN A 66 -7.00 -10.98 -4.39
CA ASN A 66 -6.70 -10.52 -3.04
C ASN A 66 -7.84 -9.67 -2.46
N ALA A 67 -8.95 -10.32 -2.14
CA ALA A 67 -10.16 -9.67 -1.62
C ALA A 67 -9.91 -8.83 -0.36
N ALA A 68 -9.03 -9.29 0.54
CA ALA A 68 -8.69 -8.56 1.76
C ALA A 68 -8.01 -7.21 1.46
N ALA A 69 -6.99 -7.22 0.59
CA ALA A 69 -6.30 -6.00 0.18
C ALA A 69 -7.22 -5.06 -0.62
N LEU A 70 -8.00 -5.60 -1.56
CA LEU A 70 -8.99 -4.82 -2.33
C LEU A 70 -9.99 -4.10 -1.42
N ASN A 71 -10.53 -4.80 -0.42
CA ASN A 71 -11.46 -4.20 0.54
C ASN A 71 -10.80 -3.09 1.36
N LEU A 72 -9.56 -3.32 1.83
CA LEU A 72 -8.79 -2.30 2.53
C LEU A 72 -8.57 -1.06 1.64
N TYR A 73 -8.05 -1.24 0.44
CA TYR A 73 -7.73 -0.14 -0.47
C TYR A 73 -8.98 0.64 -0.86
N ARG A 74 -10.08 -0.03 -1.21
CA ARG A 74 -11.37 0.63 -1.50
C ARG A 74 -11.89 1.42 -0.30
N SER A 75 -11.78 0.87 0.91
CA SER A 75 -12.19 1.58 2.14
C SER A 75 -11.37 2.85 2.42
N MET A 76 -10.18 2.95 1.83
CA MET A 76 -9.26 4.10 1.94
C MET A 76 -9.33 5.02 0.71
N GLY A 77 -10.37 4.86 -0.13
CA GLY A 77 -10.62 5.75 -1.27
C GLY A 77 -9.89 5.42 -2.56
N PHE A 78 -9.12 4.32 -2.62
CA PHE A 78 -8.53 3.86 -3.88
C PHE A 78 -9.61 3.38 -4.84
N LYS A 79 -9.44 3.72 -6.12
CA LYS A 79 -10.30 3.29 -7.23
C LYS A 79 -9.49 2.52 -8.24
N VAL A 80 -10.14 1.56 -8.91
CA VAL A 80 -9.53 0.85 -10.04
C VAL A 80 -9.34 1.84 -11.19
N LEU A 81 -8.17 1.79 -11.83
CA LEU A 81 -7.90 2.53 -13.06
C LEU A 81 -8.08 1.58 -14.24
N ASP A 82 -9.13 1.79 -15.01
CA ASP A 82 -9.43 1.02 -16.22
C ASP A 82 -8.69 1.60 -17.44
N GLY A 83 -8.51 0.77 -18.49
CA GLY A 83 -7.95 1.20 -19.77
C GLY A 83 -6.41 1.17 -19.87
N TYR A 84 -5.72 0.63 -18.86
CA TYR A 84 -4.27 0.46 -18.87
C TYR A 84 -3.88 -1.02 -18.82
N LEU A 85 -2.85 -1.39 -19.58
CA LEU A 85 -2.21 -2.70 -19.49
C LEU A 85 -0.92 -2.60 -18.69
N VAL A 86 -0.73 -3.53 -17.76
CA VAL A 86 0.58 -3.74 -17.12
C VAL A 86 1.41 -4.61 -18.05
N MET A 87 2.53 -4.08 -18.54
CA MET A 87 3.45 -4.80 -19.42
C MET A 87 4.81 -4.90 -18.74
N ILE A 88 5.42 -6.09 -18.75
CA ILE A 88 6.75 -6.33 -18.20
C ILE A 88 7.57 -7.16 -19.19
N ARG A 89 8.79 -6.72 -19.49
CA ARG A 89 9.78 -7.55 -20.17
C ARG A 89 10.59 -8.28 -19.10
N ARG A 90 10.35 -9.58 -18.96
CA ARG A 90 11.18 -10.46 -18.12
C ARG A 90 12.25 -11.06 -19.04
N ASN A 91 13.50 -11.04 -18.60
CA ASN A 91 14.59 -11.74 -19.27
C ASN A 91 14.47 -13.25 -18.99
#